data_AF-A2Q281-F1
#
_entry.id   AF-A2Q281-F1
#
_cell.length_a   1.000
_cell.length_b   1.000
_cell.length_c   1.000
_cell.angle_alpha   90.00
_cell.angle_beta   90.00
_cell.angle_gamma   90.00
#
_symmetry.space_group_name_H-M   'P 1'
#
loop_
_entity.id
_entity.type
_entity.pdbx_description
1 polymer ?
#
loop_
_entity_poly.entity_id
_entity_poly.type
_entity_poly.pdbx_seq_one_letter_code
_entity_poly.pdbx_strand_id
1 'polypeptide(L)'
;MGNGRKRVKVYRLNDDGKWDDQGTGHVTVDYLERSEELGVFVYDEEDNETILLHRIISDDIYRKQEDTIISWRDPEYATEIALSFQEPGGCSYIWDHICNVQRNMHFNTLNSEAFHSVNSELSELPAVELSTLPLILKEKADSQDSWSSTYITFRTWE
;
A
#
# COMPACT_ATOMS: atom_id res chain seq x y z
N MET A 1 -3.70 -2.09 24.20
CA MET A 1 -2.32 -2.14 23.65
C MET A 1 -2.12 -0.92 22.79
N GLY A 2 -0.95 -0.28 22.88
CA GLY A 2 -0.75 1.15 22.63
C GLY A 2 -1.28 1.66 21.29
N ASN A 3 -2.40 2.40 21.35
CA ASN A 3 -2.83 3.28 20.27
C ASN A 3 -2.02 4.59 20.34
N GLY A 4 -0.69 4.46 20.30
CA GLY A 4 0.18 5.59 20.01
C GLY A 4 -0.16 6.06 18.60
N ARG A 5 -0.51 7.33 18.45
CA ARG A 5 -0.71 7.93 17.14
C ARG A 5 0.60 7.75 16.35
N LYS A 6 0.53 7.22 15.12
CA LYS A 6 1.72 6.85 14.36
C LYS A 6 2.24 8.11 13.67
N ARG A 7 3.26 8.75 14.24
CA ARG A 7 3.83 9.98 13.69
C ARG A 7 4.57 9.70 12.39
N VAL A 8 4.27 10.49 11.36
CA VAL A 8 4.84 10.40 10.02
C VAL A 8 5.16 11.78 9.48
N LYS A 9 6.04 11.80 8.49
CA LYS A 9 6.23 12.93 7.60
C LYS A 9 5.78 12.57 6.20
N VAL A 10 5.06 13.49 5.57
CA VAL A 10 4.55 13.32 4.20
C VAL A 10 5.50 14.01 3.24
N TYR A 11 5.86 13.31 2.17
CA TYR A 11 6.68 13.84 1.10
C TYR A 11 6.01 13.66 -0.25
N ARG A 12 6.23 14.63 -1.14
CA ARG A 12 5.79 14.60 -2.54
C ARG A 12 6.99 14.84 -3.44
N LEU A 13 7.17 14.01 -4.47
CA LEU A 13 8.18 14.26 -5.49
C LEU A 13 7.72 15.41 -6.40
N ASN A 14 8.58 16.39 -6.64
CA ASN A 14 8.30 17.50 -7.54
C ASN A 14 8.86 17.29 -8.95
N ASP A 15 8.55 18.20 -9.86
CA ASP A 15 9.00 18.16 -11.27
C ASP A 15 10.53 18.23 -11.42
N ASP A 16 11.24 18.78 -10.44
CA ASP A 16 12.71 18.80 -10.37
C ASP A 16 13.31 17.45 -9.91
N GLY A 17 12.47 16.44 -9.63
CA GLY A 17 12.88 15.13 -9.14
C GLY A 17 13.35 15.15 -7.68
N LYS A 18 12.94 16.15 -6.90
CA LYS A 18 13.25 16.28 -5.47
C LYS A 18 12.03 16.01 -4.61
N TRP A 19 12.25 15.54 -3.40
CA TRP A 19 11.17 15.30 -2.43
C TRP A 19 10.93 16.57 -1.62
N ASP A 20 9.73 17.13 -1.75
CA ASP A 20 9.25 18.24 -0.92
C ASP A 20 8.57 17.71 0.33
N ASP A 21 8.91 18.31 1.47
CA ASP A 21 8.23 18.10 2.75
C ASP A 21 6.84 18.74 2.68
N GLN A 22 5.80 17.98 2.96
CA GLN A 22 4.41 18.44 2.96
C GLN A 22 3.85 18.66 4.36
N GLY A 23 4.59 18.28 5.40
CA GLY A 23 4.13 18.37 6.79
C GLY A 23 4.43 17.11 7.61
N THR A 24 4.31 17.28 8.93
CA THR A 24 4.45 16.19 9.92
C THR A 24 3.10 15.99 10.59
N GLY A 25 2.69 14.74 10.77
CA GLY A 25 1.36 14.42 11.26
C GLY A 25 1.23 13.02 11.79
N HIS A 26 0.00 12.61 12.06
CA HIS A 26 -0.34 11.27 12.52
C HIS A 26 -1.11 10.53 11.44
N VAL A 27 -0.62 9.36 11.04
CA VAL A 27 -1.27 8.53 10.03
C VAL A 27 -2.32 7.61 10.64
N THR A 28 -3.42 7.45 9.92
CA THR A 28 -4.46 6.45 10.20
C THR A 28 -5.00 5.87 8.88
N VAL A 29 -5.68 4.73 9.00
CA VAL A 29 -6.43 4.12 7.89
C VAL A 29 -7.88 4.02 8.34
N ASP A 30 -8.77 4.76 7.68
CA ASP A 30 -10.16 4.91 8.07
C ASP A 30 -11.07 4.96 6.83
N TYR A 31 -12.38 4.91 7.04
CA TYR A 31 -13.36 5.00 5.94
C TYR A 31 -13.43 6.42 5.39
N LEU A 32 -13.47 6.55 4.06
CA LEU A 32 -13.78 7.82 3.42
C LEU A 32 -15.24 8.19 3.69
N GLU A 33 -15.49 9.46 4.00
CA GLU A 33 -16.83 9.94 4.34
C GLU A 33 -17.88 9.52 3.31
N ARG A 34 -18.95 8.89 3.79
CA ARG A 34 -20.10 8.44 2.98
C ARG A 34 -19.79 7.35 1.93
N SER A 35 -18.68 6.63 2.10
CA SER A 35 -18.34 5.47 1.27
C SER A 35 -17.94 4.27 2.13
N GLU A 36 -17.97 3.08 1.54
CA GLU A 36 -17.42 1.85 2.15
C GLU A 36 -15.92 1.68 1.81
N GLU A 37 -15.29 2.70 1.23
CA GLU A 37 -13.89 2.68 0.81
C GLU A 37 -12.99 3.11 1.96
N LEU A 38 -11.81 2.49 2.07
CA LEU A 38 -10.80 2.83 3.06
C LEU A 38 -9.70 3.70 2.45
N GLY A 39 -9.19 4.64 3.25
CA GLY A 39 -8.19 5.61 2.85
C GLY A 39 -7.10 5.75 3.90
N VAL A 40 -5.92 6.15 3.44
CA VAL A 40 -4.81 6.60 4.29
C VAL A 40 -5.00 8.10 4.52
N PHE A 41 -5.07 8.47 5.79
CA PHE A 41 -5.19 9.86 6.22
C PHE A 41 -3.98 10.25 7.06
N VAL A 42 -3.46 11.46 6.85
CA VAL A 42 -2.46 12.07 7.73
C VAL A 42 -3.03 13.39 8.23
N TYR A 43 -3.12 13.52 9.56
CA TYR A 43 -3.60 14.72 10.22
C TYR A 43 -2.43 15.47 10.87
N ASP A 44 -2.42 16.79 10.74
CA ASP A 44 -1.44 17.66 11.39
C ASP A 44 -1.43 17.47 12.92
N GLU A 45 -0.28 17.71 13.54
CA GLU A 45 -0.08 17.50 14.98
C GLU A 45 -0.63 18.63 15.86
N GLU A 46 -0.72 19.85 15.31
CA GLU A 46 -1.11 21.07 16.02
C GLU A 46 -2.61 21.36 15.88
N ASP A 47 -3.13 21.33 14.65
CA ASP A 47 -4.50 21.75 14.34
C ASP A 47 -5.42 20.61 13.84
N ASN A 48 -4.86 19.41 13.61
CA ASN A 48 -5.58 18.25 13.09
C ASN A 48 -6.22 18.50 11.70
N GLU A 49 -5.70 19.45 10.92
CA GLU A 49 -6.05 19.57 9.51
C GLU A 49 -5.50 18.38 8.71
N THR A 50 -6.17 18.05 7.60
CA THR A 50 -5.74 16.93 6.75
C THR A 50 -4.58 17.35 5.86
N ILE A 51 -3.41 16.76 6.10
CA ILE A 51 -2.20 16.93 5.28
C ILE A 51 -2.29 16.05 4.02
N LEU A 52 -2.76 14.82 4.20
CA LEU A 52 -2.87 13.83 3.12
C LEU A 52 -4.17 13.04 3.26
N LEU A 53 -4.87 12.88 2.15
CA LEU A 53 -5.94 11.92 1.95
C LEU A 53 -5.61 11.14 0.69
N HIS A 54 -5.44 9.82 0.83
CA HIS A 54 -5.23 8.93 -0.31
C HIS A 54 -6.14 7.72 -0.17
N ARG A 55 -7.00 7.51 -1.17
CA ARG A 55 -7.86 6.33 -1.22
C ARG A 55 -7.01 5.08 -1.51
N ILE A 56 -7.18 4.02 -0.72
CA ILE A 56 -6.52 2.75 -0.98
C ILE A 56 -7.14 2.11 -2.22
N ILE A 57 -6.33 1.74 -3.19
CA ILE A 57 -6.78 1.07 -4.43
C ILE A 57 -6.29 -0.38 -4.48
N SER A 58 -6.93 -1.21 -5.31
CA SER A 58 -6.55 -2.62 -5.49
C SER A 58 -5.18 -2.79 -6.12
N ASP A 59 -4.75 -1.86 -6.96
CA ASP A 59 -3.49 -1.98 -7.72
C ASP A 59 -2.27 -2.08 -6.80
N ASP A 60 -1.28 -2.88 -7.22
CA ASP A 60 -0.03 -3.09 -6.51
C ASP A 60 0.95 -1.91 -6.70
N ILE A 61 0.56 -0.73 -6.21
CA ILE A 61 1.33 0.52 -6.32
C ILE A 61 2.13 0.85 -5.06
N TYR A 62 1.77 0.25 -3.92
CA TYR A 62 2.38 0.54 -2.63
C TYR A 62 3.68 -0.23 -2.48
N ARG A 63 4.71 0.45 -1.97
CA ARG A 63 6.02 -0.15 -1.69
C ARG A 63 6.44 0.21 -0.29
N LYS A 64 6.77 -0.80 0.52
CA LYS A 64 7.51 -0.60 1.77
C LYS A 64 9.00 -0.55 1.45
N GLN A 65 9.67 0.52 1.85
CA GLN A 65 11.12 0.68 1.75
C GLN A 65 11.70 0.71 3.17
N GLU A 66 12.80 -0.03 3.37
CA GLU A 66 13.38 -0.27 4.69
C GLU A 66 12.32 -0.78 5.69
N ASP A 67 12.29 -0.23 6.91
CA ASP A 67 11.28 -0.54 7.92
C ASP A 67 10.41 0.66 8.32
N THR A 68 10.64 1.82 7.71
CA THR A 68 10.06 3.09 8.13
C THR A 68 9.47 3.90 6.98
N ILE A 69 9.51 3.40 5.73
CA ILE A 69 8.99 4.16 4.59
C ILE A 69 7.92 3.36 3.86
N ILE A 70 6.80 4.02 3.56
CA ILE A 70 5.78 3.52 2.62
C ILE A 70 5.65 4.56 1.51
N SER A 71 5.77 4.15 0.25
CA SER A 71 5.69 5.04 -0.90
C SER A 71 4.79 4.47 -1.99
N TRP A 72 4.15 5.34 -2.76
CA TRP A 72 3.34 4.96 -3.91
C TRP A 72 3.27 6.10 -4.92
N ARG A 73 2.86 5.77 -6.15
CA ARG A 73 2.48 6.76 -7.15
C ARG A 73 1.00 7.08 -6.98
N ASP A 74 0.69 8.33 -6.66
CA ASP A 74 -0.69 8.75 -6.54
C ASP A 74 -1.34 8.82 -7.95
N PRO A 75 -2.43 8.08 -8.22
CA PRO A 75 -3.07 8.06 -9.53
C PRO A 75 -3.86 9.32 -9.84
N GLU A 76 -4.30 10.07 -8.83
CA GLU A 76 -5.07 11.31 -8.98
C GLU A 76 -4.13 12.48 -9.34
N TYR A 77 -2.98 12.56 -8.67
CA TYR A 77 -2.00 13.62 -8.87
C TYR A 77 -0.83 13.24 -9.80
N ALA A 78 -0.79 11.98 -10.27
CA ALA A 78 0.26 11.39 -11.11
C ALA A 78 1.70 11.53 -10.56
N THR A 79 1.84 11.73 -9.25
CA THR A 79 3.11 12.03 -8.56
C THR A 79 3.48 10.99 -7.52
N GLU A 80 4.77 10.88 -7.21
CA GLU A 80 5.22 9.99 -6.13
C GLU A 80 4.97 10.63 -4.76
N ILE A 81 4.43 9.83 -3.85
CA ILE A 81 4.19 10.16 -2.45
C ILE A 81 4.99 9.19 -1.57
N ALA A 82 5.53 9.70 -0.47
CA ALA A 82 6.17 8.87 0.54
C ALA A 82 5.77 9.30 1.96
N LEU A 83 5.47 8.31 2.79
CA LEU A 83 5.30 8.43 4.23
C LEU A 83 6.57 7.92 4.90
N SER A 84 7.26 8.80 5.62
CA SER A 84 8.37 8.42 6.48
C SER A 84 7.88 8.36 7.92
N PHE A 85 7.92 7.18 8.52
CA PHE A 85 7.49 6.90 9.87
C PHE A 85 8.61 7.16 10.88
N GLN A 86 8.24 7.74 12.02
CA GLN A 86 9.18 7.88 13.13
C GLN A 86 9.58 6.52 13.72
N GLU A 87 8.64 5.58 13.80
CA GLU A 87 8.85 4.26 14.40
C GLU A 87 8.56 3.12 13.40
N PRO A 88 9.42 2.09 13.31
CA PRO A 88 9.22 0.97 12.40
C PRO A 88 7.97 0.13 12.73
N GLY A 89 7.57 0.11 14.01
CA GLY A 89 6.32 -0.53 14.45
C GLY A 89 5.08 0.16 13.87
N GLY A 90 5.10 1.49 13.77
CA GLY A 90 4.03 2.26 13.15
C GLY A 90 3.93 2.04 11.64
N CYS A 91 5.09 1.99 10.96
CA CYS A 91 5.16 1.66 9.54
C CYS A 91 4.59 0.28 9.24
N SER A 92 5.05 -0.74 9.97
CA SER A 92 4.61 -2.12 9.77
C SER A 92 3.10 -2.28 10.02
N TYR A 93 2.56 -1.58 11.01
CA TYR A 93 1.11 -1.57 11.28
C TYR A 93 0.30 -1.01 10.11
N ILE A 94 0.68 0.16 9.58
CA ILE A 94 -0.05 0.79 8.47
C ILE A 94 0.12 -0.03 7.19
N TRP A 95 1.32 -0.55 6.94
CA TRP A 95 1.59 -1.42 5.79
C TRP A 95 0.70 -2.66 5.79
N ASP A 96 0.63 -3.39 6.92
CA ASP A 96 -0.22 -4.57 7.04
C ASP A 96 -1.70 -4.24 6.81
N HIS A 97 -2.16 -3.10 7.34
CA HIS A 97 -3.51 -2.60 7.10
C HIS A 97 -3.77 -2.35 5.61
N ILE A 98 -2.88 -1.65 4.90
CA ILE A 98 -3.02 -1.41 3.45
C ILE A 98 -3.09 -2.74 2.69
N CYS A 99 -2.16 -3.66 2.95
CA CYS A 99 -2.15 -4.98 2.30
C CYS A 99 -3.43 -5.79 2.60
N ASN A 100 -3.95 -5.70 3.82
CA ASN A 100 -5.21 -6.34 4.20
C ASN A 100 -6.38 -5.75 3.41
N VAL A 101 -6.48 -4.42 3.32
CA VAL A 101 -7.50 -3.74 2.52
C VAL A 101 -7.44 -4.17 1.05
N GLN A 102 -6.25 -4.19 0.45
CA GLN A 102 -6.07 -4.67 -0.92
C GLN A 102 -6.56 -6.12 -1.06
N ARG A 103 -6.15 -7.02 -0.17
CA ARG A 103 -6.57 -8.44 -0.21
C ARG A 103 -8.09 -8.58 -0.13
N ASN A 104 -8.74 -7.80 0.74
CA ASN A 104 -10.20 -7.80 0.88
C ASN A 104 -10.92 -7.30 -0.38
N MET A 105 -10.38 -6.29 -1.06
CA MET A 105 -10.92 -5.80 -2.34
C MET A 105 -10.83 -6.85 -3.45
N HIS A 106 -9.68 -7.53 -3.58
CA HIS A 106 -9.51 -8.61 -4.55
C HIS A 106 -10.46 -9.78 -4.26
N PHE A 107 -10.61 -10.14 -2.98
CA PHE A 107 -11.54 -11.20 -2.59
C PHE A 107 -13.00 -10.83 -2.89
N ASN A 108 -13.41 -9.60 -2.60
CA ASN A 108 -14.77 -9.12 -2.91
C ASN A 108 -15.02 -9.08 -4.43
N THR A 109 -14.01 -8.72 -5.23
CA THR A 109 -14.08 -8.76 -6.69
C THR A 109 -14.30 -10.19 -7.19
N LEU A 110 -13.48 -11.14 -6.74
CA LEU A 110 -13.64 -12.57 -7.09
C LEU A 110 -14.99 -13.14 -6.66
N ASN A 111 -15.51 -12.72 -5.50
CA ASN A 111 -16.82 -13.13 -5.02
C ASN A 111 -17.93 -12.57 -5.94
N SER A 112 -17.82 -11.31 -6.37
CA SER A 112 -18.75 -10.71 -7.33
C SER A 112 -18.71 -11.41 -8.69
N GLU A 113 -17.52 -11.73 -9.20
CA GLU A 113 -17.33 -12.46 -10.45
C GLU A 113 -17.84 -13.92 -10.37
N ALA A 114 -17.62 -14.59 -9.23
CA ALA A 114 -18.15 -15.93 -8.97
C ALA A 114 -19.69 -15.93 -8.96
N PHE A 115 -20.34 -14.92 -8.39
CA PHE A 115 -21.82 -14.84 -8.40
C PHE A 115 -22.42 -14.46 -9.76
N HIS A 116 -21.67 -13.79 -10.63
CA HIS A 116 -22.10 -13.58 -12.02
C HIS A 116 -21.87 -14.82 -12.90
N SER A 117 -20.84 -15.62 -12.62
CA SER A 117 -20.52 -16.83 -13.39
C SER A 117 -21.41 -18.03 -13.01
N VAL A 118 -21.77 -18.20 -11.74
CA VAL A 118 -22.64 -19.34 -11.30
C VAL A 118 -24.07 -19.27 -11.84
N ASN A 119 -24.55 -18.11 -12.28
CA ASN A 119 -25.86 -18.01 -12.92
C ASN A 119 -25.82 -18.35 -14.42
N SER A 120 -24.63 -18.50 -15.01
CA SER A 120 -24.46 -18.84 -16.43
C SER A 120 -23.90 -20.25 -16.68
N GLU A 121 -23.30 -20.93 -15.70
CA GLU A 121 -22.61 -22.20 -15.93
C GLU A 121 -22.83 -23.25 -14.83
N LEU A 122 -24.10 -23.59 -14.53
CA LEU A 122 -24.43 -24.86 -13.89
C LEU A 122 -24.35 -25.98 -14.96
N SER A 123 -23.16 -26.30 -15.46
CA SER A 123 -22.91 -27.49 -16.28
C SER A 123 -21.44 -27.88 -16.21
N GLU A 124 -21.13 -28.68 -15.18
CA GLU A 124 -20.14 -29.76 -15.20
C GLU A 124 -18.64 -29.39 -15.33
N LEU A 125 -17.97 -29.24 -14.19
CA LEU A 125 -16.51 -29.39 -14.12
C LEU A 125 -16.16 -30.78 -13.56
N PRO A 126 -15.21 -31.52 -14.18
CA PRO A 126 -14.80 -32.83 -13.71
C PRO A 126 -13.94 -32.74 -12.44
N ALA A 127 -13.95 -33.81 -11.64
CA ALA A 127 -13.26 -33.87 -10.35
C ALA A 127 -11.74 -33.65 -10.45
N VAL A 128 -11.22 -32.79 -9.58
CA VAL A 128 -9.79 -32.51 -9.43
C VAL A 128 -9.11 -33.69 -8.73
N GLU A 129 -8.23 -34.39 -9.44
CA GLU A 129 -7.37 -35.46 -8.89
C GLU A 129 -5.95 -34.89 -8.66
N LEU A 130 -5.39 -35.16 -7.48
CA LEU A 130 -4.14 -34.58 -6.92
C LEU A 130 -2.83 -35.01 -7.63
N SER A 131 -2.87 -35.42 -8.90
CA SER A 131 -1.73 -36.07 -9.59
C SER A 131 -0.97 -35.21 -10.61
N THR A 132 -1.31 -33.92 -10.80
CA THR A 132 -0.74 -33.12 -11.91
C THR A 132 0.00 -31.85 -11.48
N LEU A 133 0.72 -31.87 -10.36
CA LEU A 133 1.66 -30.78 -10.01
C LEU A 133 3.07 -31.10 -10.55
N PRO A 134 3.59 -30.42 -11.59
CA PRO A 134 5.00 -30.47 -11.91
C PRO A 134 5.78 -29.41 -11.12
N LEU A 135 6.93 -29.86 -10.62
CA LEU A 135 8.02 -29.14 -9.97
C LEU A 135 8.62 -28.07 -10.90
N ILE A 136 9.07 -26.91 -10.36
CA ILE A 136 10.11 -25.96 -10.85
C ILE A 136 10.04 -24.72 -9.90
N LEU A 137 11.09 -24.10 -9.33
CA LEU A 137 12.54 -24.23 -9.48
C LEU A 137 13.24 -23.85 -8.17
N LYS A 138 14.44 -24.40 -7.99
CA LYS A 138 15.46 -24.01 -7.02
C LYS A 138 16.42 -22.99 -7.65
N GLU A 139 16.90 -22.09 -6.79
CA GLU A 139 18.24 -21.48 -6.77
C GLU A 139 18.45 -20.03 -7.24
N LYS A 140 19.30 -19.37 -6.43
CA LYS A 140 19.89 -18.05 -6.57
C LYS A 140 20.54 -17.82 -7.93
N ALA A 141 20.49 -16.56 -8.38
CA ALA A 141 21.57 -15.97 -9.16
C ALA A 141 21.69 -14.48 -8.80
N ASP A 142 22.93 -14.12 -8.44
CA ASP A 142 23.45 -12.75 -8.39
C ASP A 142 23.21 -12.09 -9.76
N SER A 143 22.61 -10.91 -9.79
CA SER A 143 22.52 -10.09 -10.99
C SER A 143 22.56 -8.62 -10.57
N GLN A 144 23.78 -8.11 -10.61
CA GLN A 144 24.06 -6.70 -10.64
C GLN A 144 23.71 -6.16 -12.03
N ASP A 145 22.51 -5.59 -12.17
CA ASP A 145 22.15 -4.75 -13.31
C ASP A 145 21.37 -3.52 -12.83
N SER A 146 22.08 -2.40 -12.89
CA SER A 146 21.68 -0.99 -12.94
C SER A 146 20.17 -0.67 -12.87
N TRP A 147 19.68 -0.34 -11.67
CA TRP A 147 18.53 0.56 -11.50
C TRP A 147 19.05 1.86 -10.88
N SER A 148 19.51 2.77 -11.74
CA SER A 148 19.64 4.16 -11.34
C SER A 148 18.28 4.81 -11.53
N SER A 149 17.48 4.96 -10.45
CA SER A 149 16.88 6.24 -10.08
C SER A 149 16.00 6.11 -8.82
N THR A 150 16.24 7.01 -7.88
CA THR A 150 15.34 7.39 -6.77
C THR A 150 15.28 6.45 -5.56
N TYR A 151 16.43 6.12 -4.98
CA TYR A 151 16.44 5.81 -3.55
C TYR A 151 15.94 7.04 -2.79
N ILE A 152 14.80 6.90 -2.13
CA ILE A 152 14.30 7.87 -1.18
C ILE A 152 15.32 7.94 -0.02
N THR A 153 16.30 8.84 -0.13
CA THR A 153 17.36 8.99 0.87
C THR A 153 16.83 9.90 1.99
N PHE A 154 15.85 9.43 2.75
CA PHE A 154 15.58 10.04 4.05
C PHE A 154 16.57 9.45 5.03
N ARG A 155 17.54 10.26 5.48
CA ARG A 155 18.23 9.93 6.72
C ARG A 155 17.13 9.80 7.77
N THR A 156 17.07 8.65 8.41
CA THR A 156 16.25 8.38 9.59
C THR A 156 16.12 9.64 10.43
N TRP A 157 14.89 10.13 10.59
CA TRP A 157 14.58 11.23 11.49
C TRP A 157 15.06 10.85 12.90
N GLU A 158 16.03 11.59 13.45
CA GLU A 158 16.46 11.47 14.86
C GLU A 158 15.44 12.07 15.82
#